data_AF-K9UAQ0-F1
#
_entry.id   AF-K9UAQ0-F1
#
_cell.length_a   1.000
_cell.length_b   1.000
_cell.length_c   1.000
_cell.angle_alpha   90.00
_cell.angle_beta   90.00
_cell.angle_gamma   90.00
#
_symmetry.space_group_name_H-M   'P 1'
#
loop_
_entity.id
_entity.type
_entity.pdbx_description
1 polymer ?
#
loop_
_entity_poly.entity_id
_entity_poly.type
_entity_poly.pdbx_seq_one_letter_code
_entity_poly.pdbx_strand_id
1 'polypeptide(L)'
;MKIGVKFNQLTFVEYLQVIEYHQKYTDFNTLGLYRSILENDKLDLVQKIAVRNLAHEKFLKTFEFLQLKDPYIYIQVSTLGQTLTVADEHQLWQNVRINQEKILKDKKIKHRNFGNYSKHDCGYDDCPYNGVMIRQGGFLSESTIRFDSDNHRWAKELKARRDAASKRNFRDNQAERADLLTTE
;
A
#
# COMPACT_ATOMS: atom_id res chain seq x y z
N MET A 1 10.13 -30.54 8.60
CA MET A 1 9.31 -31.10 7.49
C MET A 1 9.21 -30.04 6.39
N LYS A 2 8.71 -30.39 5.21
CA LYS A 2 8.35 -29.45 4.14
C LYS A 2 6.90 -29.64 3.77
N ILE A 3 6.22 -28.58 3.34
CA ILE A 3 4.85 -28.65 2.83
C ILE A 3 4.85 -29.36 1.48
N GLY A 4 5.84 -29.04 0.63
CA GLY A 4 6.07 -29.74 -0.64
C GLY A 4 5.09 -29.41 -1.77
N VAL A 5 4.10 -28.56 -1.52
CA VAL A 5 3.12 -28.06 -2.50
C VAL A 5 2.88 -26.57 -2.31
N LYS A 6 2.31 -25.89 -3.32
CA LYS A 6 1.94 -24.47 -3.19
C LYS A 6 0.69 -24.34 -2.32
N PHE A 7 0.62 -23.28 -1.50
CA PHE A 7 -0.55 -23.05 -0.64
C PHE A 7 -1.88 -22.96 -1.41
N ASN A 8 -1.88 -22.42 -2.63
CA ASN A 8 -3.10 -22.30 -3.45
C ASN A 8 -3.61 -23.64 -4.00
N GLN A 9 -2.89 -24.73 -3.75
CA GLN A 9 -3.32 -26.09 -4.10
C GLN A 9 -3.91 -26.83 -2.90
N LEU A 10 -3.78 -26.29 -1.69
CA LEU A 10 -4.30 -26.89 -0.46
C LEU A 10 -5.82 -26.83 -0.39
N THR A 11 -6.41 -27.84 0.23
CA THR A 11 -7.80 -27.86 0.69
C THR A 11 -7.96 -27.02 1.96
N PHE A 12 -9.21 -26.75 2.34
CA PHE A 12 -9.50 -26.00 3.58
C PHE A 12 -8.87 -26.65 4.82
N VAL A 13 -9.01 -27.98 4.99
CA VAL A 13 -8.46 -28.70 6.14
C VAL A 13 -6.93 -28.62 6.17
N GLU A 14 -6.28 -28.78 5.02
CA GLU A 14 -4.82 -28.68 4.92
C GLU A 14 -4.32 -27.28 5.27
N TYR A 15 -5.02 -26.21 4.87
CA TYR A 15 -4.70 -24.85 5.31
C TYR A 15 -4.70 -24.72 6.83
N LEU A 16 -5.75 -25.20 7.49
CA LEU A 16 -5.87 -25.11 8.95
C LEU A 16 -4.71 -25.85 9.62
N GLN A 17 -4.39 -27.06 9.16
CA GLN A 17 -3.30 -27.86 9.69
C GLN A 17 -1.92 -27.20 9.47
N VAL A 18 -1.68 -26.69 8.26
CA VAL A 18 -0.40 -26.07 7.92
C VAL A 18 -0.19 -24.77 8.69
N ILE A 19 -1.23 -23.96 8.90
CA ILE A 19 -1.16 -22.76 9.75
C ILE A 19 -0.94 -23.14 11.22
N GLU A 20 -1.69 -24.12 11.73
CA GLU A 20 -1.60 -24.55 13.13
C GLU A 20 -0.19 -25.04 13.46
N TYR A 21 0.37 -25.87 12.59
CA TYR A 21 1.68 -26.48 12.77
C TYR A 21 2.80 -25.83 11.96
N HIS A 22 2.67 -24.54 11.61
CA HIS A 22 3.60 -23.82 10.73
C HIS A 22 5.08 -24.00 11.10
N GLN A 23 5.41 -24.07 12.39
CA GLN A 23 6.78 -24.23 12.90
C GLN A 23 7.44 -25.55 12.46
N LYS A 24 6.66 -26.56 12.09
CA LYS A 24 7.18 -27.85 11.60
C LYS A 24 7.70 -27.77 10.16
N TYR A 25 7.34 -26.72 9.42
CA TYR A 25 7.61 -26.60 7.99
C TYR A 25 8.72 -25.57 7.73
N THR A 26 9.81 -26.03 7.13
CA THR A 26 10.97 -25.16 6.85
C THR A 26 10.74 -24.24 5.64
N ASP A 27 9.78 -24.58 4.79
CA ASP A 27 9.37 -23.83 3.59
C ASP A 27 8.11 -22.99 3.81
N PHE A 28 7.65 -22.82 5.06
CA PHE A 28 6.48 -22.00 5.36
C PHE A 28 6.75 -20.52 5.06
N ASN A 29 5.98 -19.95 4.13
CA ASN A 29 6.07 -18.54 3.76
C ASN A 29 4.75 -17.83 4.07
N THR A 30 4.73 -17.04 5.14
CA THR A 30 3.56 -16.26 5.55
C THR A 30 3.04 -15.30 4.48
N LEU A 31 3.91 -14.69 3.67
CA LEU A 31 3.44 -13.77 2.61
C LEU A 31 2.80 -14.56 1.46
N GLY A 32 3.37 -15.73 1.15
CA GLY A 32 2.80 -16.66 0.19
C GLY A 32 1.44 -17.19 0.62
N LEU A 33 1.27 -17.43 1.93
CA LEU A 33 0.00 -17.84 2.53
C LEU A 33 -1.12 -16.81 2.30
N TYR A 34 -0.88 -15.52 2.54
CA TYR A 34 -1.94 -14.51 2.36
C TYR A 34 -2.34 -14.35 0.90
N ARG A 35 -1.37 -14.33 -0.01
CA ARG A 35 -1.63 -14.27 -1.46
C ARG A 35 -2.44 -15.49 -1.92
N SER A 36 -2.09 -16.67 -1.44
CA SER A 36 -2.76 -17.90 -1.86
C SER A 36 -4.20 -18.06 -1.38
N ILE A 37 -4.63 -17.34 -0.34
CA ILE A 37 -6.05 -17.30 0.07
C ILE A 37 -6.90 -16.75 -1.08
N LEU A 38 -6.40 -15.74 -1.80
CA LEU A 38 -7.11 -15.12 -2.91
C LEU A 38 -7.09 -16.02 -4.14
N GLU A 39 -5.91 -16.57 -4.46
CA GLU A 39 -5.64 -17.39 -5.65
C GLU A 39 -6.18 -18.82 -5.60
N ASN A 40 -6.72 -19.28 -4.46
CA ASN A 40 -7.19 -20.65 -4.32
C ASN A 40 -8.68 -20.76 -4.70
N ASP A 41 -8.96 -21.49 -5.77
CA ASP A 41 -10.31 -21.73 -6.30
C ASP A 41 -11.06 -22.86 -5.58
N LYS A 42 -10.38 -23.66 -4.74
CA LYS A 42 -10.99 -24.72 -3.93
C LYS A 42 -11.66 -24.18 -2.66
N LEU A 43 -11.35 -22.95 -2.27
CA LEU A 43 -11.92 -22.32 -1.08
C LEU A 43 -13.11 -21.46 -1.48
N ASP A 44 -14.25 -21.69 -0.83
CA ASP A 44 -15.35 -20.72 -0.88
C ASP A 44 -15.02 -19.47 -0.03
N LEU A 45 -15.86 -18.43 -0.13
CA LEU A 45 -15.63 -17.18 0.59
C LEU A 45 -15.56 -17.36 2.12
N VAL A 46 -16.41 -18.21 2.69
CA VAL A 46 -16.47 -18.46 4.14
C VAL A 46 -15.17 -19.13 4.59
N GLN A 47 -14.69 -20.10 3.82
CA GLN A 47 -13.43 -20.78 4.05
C GLN A 47 -12.24 -19.83 3.92
N LYS A 48 -12.20 -18.98 2.88
CA LYS A 48 -11.15 -17.96 2.72
C LYS A 48 -11.10 -17.02 3.94
N ILE A 49 -12.25 -16.59 4.44
CA ILE A 49 -12.37 -15.76 5.66
C ILE A 49 -11.85 -16.51 6.89
N ALA A 50 -12.22 -17.78 7.07
CA ALA A 50 -11.77 -18.59 8.19
C ALA A 50 -10.25 -18.79 8.18
N VAL A 51 -9.67 -19.11 7.02
CA VAL A 51 -8.21 -19.24 6.84
C VAL A 51 -7.51 -17.90 7.14
N ARG A 52 -8.04 -16.78 6.64
CA ARG A 52 -7.51 -15.44 6.92
C ARG A 52 -7.50 -15.16 8.42
N ASN A 53 -8.61 -15.42 9.11
CA ASN A 53 -8.75 -15.13 10.54
C ASN A 53 -7.73 -15.94 11.36
N LEU A 54 -7.61 -17.24 11.09
CA LEU A 54 -6.61 -18.09 11.73
C LEU A 54 -5.17 -17.61 11.43
N ALA A 55 -4.90 -17.19 10.19
CA ALA A 55 -3.62 -16.62 9.83
C ALA A 55 -3.34 -15.32 10.58
N HIS A 56 -4.32 -14.43 10.76
CA HIS A 56 -4.15 -13.21 11.56
C HIS A 56 -3.85 -13.52 13.02
N GLU A 57 -4.52 -14.49 13.64
CA GLU A 57 -4.24 -14.88 15.04
C GLU A 57 -2.77 -15.21 15.27
N LYS A 58 -2.11 -15.86 14.31
CA LYS A 58 -0.70 -16.26 14.44
C LYS A 58 0.29 -15.26 13.83
N PHE A 59 -0.09 -14.56 12.77
CA PHE A 59 0.84 -13.81 11.91
C PHE A 59 0.46 -12.35 11.63
N LEU A 60 -0.41 -11.76 12.45
CA LEU A 60 -0.89 -10.38 12.26
C LEU A 60 0.24 -9.38 11.97
N LYS A 61 1.33 -9.41 12.73
CA LYS A 61 2.46 -8.48 12.53
C LYS A 61 3.11 -8.61 11.15
N THR A 62 3.17 -9.84 10.63
CA THR A 62 3.69 -10.09 9.28
C THR A 62 2.71 -9.61 8.22
N PHE A 63 1.40 -9.79 8.47
CA PHE A 63 0.35 -9.25 7.62
C PHE A 63 0.36 -7.71 7.59
N GLU A 64 0.50 -7.05 8.73
CA GLU A 64 0.62 -5.59 8.81
C GLU A 64 1.85 -5.09 8.03
N PHE A 65 2.94 -5.86 7.99
CA PHE A 65 4.10 -5.51 7.18
C PHE A 65 3.89 -5.74 5.68
N LEU A 66 2.91 -6.56 5.28
CA LEU A 66 2.58 -6.83 3.89
C LEU A 66 2.23 -5.54 3.16
N GLN A 67 1.62 -4.56 3.81
CA GLN A 67 1.30 -3.28 3.19
C GLN A 67 2.52 -2.57 2.59
N LEU A 68 3.73 -2.79 3.10
CA LEU A 68 4.96 -2.24 2.50
C LEU A 68 5.45 -3.04 1.30
N LYS A 69 5.22 -4.36 1.29
CA LYS A 69 5.71 -5.25 0.23
C LYS A 69 4.74 -5.38 -0.93
N ASP A 70 3.46 -5.46 -0.62
CA ASP A 70 2.39 -5.79 -1.55
C ASP A 70 1.05 -5.21 -1.05
N PRO A 71 0.84 -3.89 -1.23
CA PRO A 71 -0.33 -3.21 -0.68
C PRO A 71 -1.65 -3.68 -1.31
N TYR A 72 -1.62 -4.19 -2.54
CA TYR A 72 -2.81 -4.72 -3.22
C TYR A 72 -3.32 -5.98 -2.52
N ILE A 73 -2.43 -6.96 -2.29
CA ILE A 73 -2.81 -8.17 -1.54
C ILE A 73 -3.24 -7.82 -0.12
N TYR A 74 -2.55 -6.87 0.54
CA TYR A 74 -2.95 -6.41 1.87
C TYR A 74 -4.41 -5.90 1.89
N ILE A 75 -4.77 -5.01 0.96
CA ILE A 75 -6.15 -4.49 0.86
C ILE A 75 -7.12 -5.64 0.59
N GLN A 76 -6.90 -6.43 -0.46
CA GLN A 76 -7.82 -7.51 -0.86
C GLN A 76 -8.06 -8.54 0.26
N VAL A 77 -7.03 -8.90 1.02
CA VAL A 77 -7.17 -9.80 2.16
C VAL A 77 -7.89 -9.12 3.32
N SER A 78 -7.55 -7.86 3.64
CA SER A 78 -8.17 -7.11 4.74
C SER A 78 -9.67 -6.89 4.54
N THR A 79 -10.10 -6.70 3.30
CA THR A 79 -11.50 -6.45 2.93
C THR A 79 -12.20 -7.67 2.35
N LEU A 80 -11.61 -8.86 2.49
CA LEU A 80 -12.19 -10.10 1.98
C LEU A 80 -13.61 -10.31 2.55
N GLY A 81 -14.58 -10.45 1.63
CA GLY A 81 -16.00 -10.61 1.93
C GLY A 81 -16.78 -9.30 2.10
N GLN A 82 -16.16 -8.15 1.85
CA GLN A 82 -16.81 -6.85 1.91
C GLN A 82 -17.09 -6.32 0.50
N THR A 83 -18.20 -5.62 0.35
CA THR A 83 -18.49 -4.82 -0.84
C THR A 83 -18.00 -3.40 -0.57
N LEU A 84 -17.04 -2.92 -1.35
CA LEU A 84 -16.45 -1.59 -1.20
C LEU A 84 -17.06 -0.61 -2.19
N THR A 85 -17.31 0.61 -1.74
CA THR A 85 -17.52 1.74 -2.65
C THR A 85 -16.18 2.31 -3.10
N VAL A 86 -16.19 3.11 -4.17
CA VAL A 86 -15.00 3.85 -4.63
C VAL A 86 -14.43 4.76 -3.53
N ALA A 87 -15.29 5.32 -2.68
CA ALA A 87 -14.86 6.13 -1.55
C ALA A 87 -14.13 5.30 -0.49
N ASP A 88 -14.61 4.09 -0.21
CA ASP A 88 -13.96 3.16 0.73
C ASP A 88 -12.59 2.74 0.21
N GLU A 89 -12.50 2.37 -1.07
CA GLU A 89 -11.22 2.03 -1.71
C GLU A 89 -10.21 3.16 -1.61
N HIS A 90 -10.63 4.39 -1.92
CA HIS A 90 -9.77 5.56 -1.80
C HIS A 90 -9.29 5.74 -0.35
N GLN A 91 -10.18 5.63 0.63
CA GLN A 91 -9.83 5.76 2.04
C GLN A 91 -8.86 4.65 2.49
N LEU A 92 -9.04 3.41 2.03
CA LEU A 92 -8.14 2.29 2.32
C LEU A 92 -6.74 2.56 1.78
N TRP A 93 -6.61 3.05 0.55
CA TRP A 93 -5.33 3.44 -0.01
C TRP A 93 -4.66 4.58 0.75
N GLN A 94 -5.43 5.57 1.23
CA GLN A 94 -4.88 6.62 2.10
C GLN A 94 -4.36 6.04 3.43
N ASN A 95 -5.14 5.15 4.05
CA ASN A 95 -4.76 4.49 5.30
C ASN A 95 -3.48 3.66 5.13
N VAL A 96 -3.36 2.92 4.02
CA VAL A 96 -2.15 2.17 3.67
C VAL A 96 -0.95 3.11 3.58
N ARG A 97 -1.04 4.24 2.86
CA ARG A 97 0.07 5.20 2.77
C ARG A 97 0.51 5.74 4.15
N ILE A 98 -0.45 6.14 4.97
CA ILE A 98 -0.20 6.65 6.33
C ILE A 98 0.50 5.58 7.18
N ASN A 99 0.02 4.33 7.12
CA ASN A 99 0.57 3.24 7.91
C ASN A 99 1.93 2.78 7.38
N GLN A 100 2.16 2.79 6.07
CA GLN A 100 3.49 2.59 5.47
C GLN A 100 4.49 3.62 6.03
N GLU A 101 4.13 4.91 6.07
CA GLU A 101 4.99 5.96 6.63
C GLU A 101 5.32 5.69 8.11
N LYS A 102 4.30 5.36 8.92
CA LYS A 102 4.47 5.00 10.33
C LYS A 102 5.42 3.81 10.50
N ILE A 103 5.21 2.72 9.76
CA ILE A 103 6.05 1.52 9.86
C ILE A 103 7.51 1.84 9.50
N LEU A 104 7.74 2.59 8.42
CA LEU A 104 9.11 2.96 8.03
C LEU A 104 9.77 3.83 9.09
N LYS A 105 9.05 4.79 9.67
CA LYS A 105 9.55 5.64 10.75
C LYS A 105 9.88 4.83 12.01
N ASP A 106 8.96 3.99 12.45
CA ASP A 106 9.09 3.18 13.66
C ASP A 106 10.24 2.17 13.54
N LYS A 107 10.36 1.52 12.37
CA LYS A 107 11.45 0.58 12.08
C LYS A 107 12.74 1.27 11.64
N LYS A 108 12.77 2.60 11.56
CA LYS A 108 13.90 3.42 11.10
C LYS A 108 14.42 3.03 9.71
N ILE A 109 13.54 2.56 8.83
CA ILE A 109 13.90 2.18 7.46
C ILE A 109 13.80 3.42 6.56
N LYS A 110 14.87 3.71 5.83
CA LYS A 110 14.99 4.92 5.01
C LYS A 110 14.69 4.72 3.52
N HIS A 111 14.86 3.50 3.01
CA HIS A 111 14.54 3.21 1.60
C HIS A 111 13.04 2.89 1.45
N ARG A 112 12.51 3.09 0.24
CA ARG A 112 11.10 2.81 -0.08
C ARG A 112 10.92 1.76 -1.17
N ASN A 113 12.02 1.11 -1.53
CA ASN A 113 12.06 0.06 -2.53
C ASN A 113 11.75 -1.29 -1.88
N PHE A 114 10.49 -1.74 -1.93
CA PHE A 114 10.03 -3.00 -1.33
C PHE A 114 9.08 -3.73 -2.27
N GLY A 115 9.19 -5.06 -2.32
CA GLY A 115 8.23 -5.93 -3.01
C GLY A 115 7.83 -5.40 -4.39
N ASN A 116 6.55 -5.10 -4.60
CA ASN A 116 6.03 -4.60 -5.88
C ASN A 116 6.67 -3.26 -6.30
N TYR A 117 7.05 -2.39 -5.36
CA TYR A 117 7.77 -1.14 -5.67
C TYR A 117 9.21 -1.36 -6.15
N SER A 118 9.75 -2.56 -5.94
CA SER A 118 11.12 -2.92 -6.31
C SER A 118 11.23 -3.76 -7.58
N LYS A 119 10.10 -3.99 -8.26
CA LYS A 119 10.03 -4.76 -9.50
C LYS A 119 9.26 -3.99 -10.55
N HIS A 120 9.61 -4.20 -11.81
CA HIS A 120 8.73 -3.80 -12.89
C HIS A 120 7.57 -4.78 -12.98
N ASP A 121 6.36 -4.23 -12.97
CA ASP A 121 5.10 -4.97 -13.06
C ASP A 121 4.06 -4.02 -13.65
N CYS A 122 4.02 -3.97 -14.98
CA CYS A 122 3.21 -3.00 -15.74
C CYS A 122 1.81 -3.53 -16.12
N GLY A 123 1.47 -4.74 -15.68
CA GLY A 123 0.17 -5.37 -15.94
C GLY A 123 -0.02 -5.96 -17.35
N TYR A 124 0.97 -5.87 -18.24
CA TYR A 124 0.96 -6.55 -19.54
C TYR A 124 1.65 -7.91 -19.45
N ASP A 125 0.93 -9.00 -19.73
CA ASP A 125 1.44 -10.37 -19.58
C ASP A 125 2.70 -10.66 -20.42
N ASP A 126 2.84 -10.01 -21.57
CA ASP A 126 3.93 -10.18 -22.53
C ASP A 126 5.09 -9.19 -22.35
N CYS A 127 5.07 -8.35 -21.31
CA CYS A 127 6.16 -7.41 -21.07
C CYS A 127 7.46 -8.14 -20.67
N PRO A 128 8.57 -7.99 -21.43
CA PRO A 128 9.83 -8.68 -21.14
C PRO A 128 10.52 -8.18 -19.86
N TYR A 129 10.08 -7.05 -19.31
CA TYR A 129 10.63 -6.47 -18.09
C TYR A 129 9.90 -6.92 -16.83
N ASN A 130 8.77 -7.64 -16.93
CA ASN A 130 8.03 -8.08 -15.76
C ASN A 130 8.90 -8.94 -14.83
N GLY A 131 8.89 -8.59 -13.54
CA GLY A 131 9.70 -9.25 -12.52
C GLY A 131 11.15 -8.78 -12.43
N VAL A 132 11.63 -7.93 -13.36
CA VAL A 132 12.96 -7.33 -13.28
C VAL A 132 13.04 -6.41 -12.07
N MET A 133 14.10 -6.55 -11.29
CA MET A 133 14.36 -5.70 -10.12
C MET A 133 14.73 -4.29 -10.58
N ILE A 134 13.99 -3.29 -10.11
CA ILE A 134 14.19 -1.89 -10.47
C ILE A 134 14.74 -1.09 -9.29
N ARG A 135 15.56 -0.08 -9.63
CA ARG A 135 15.99 0.93 -8.65
C ARG A 135 14.85 1.94 -8.45
N GLN A 136 14.65 2.36 -7.21
CA GLN A 136 13.69 3.43 -6.88
C GLN A 136 13.92 4.68 -7.74
N GLY A 137 12.85 5.16 -8.39
CA GLY A 137 12.89 6.32 -9.29
C GLY A 137 13.54 6.04 -10.65
N GLY A 138 13.82 4.78 -10.98
CA GLY A 138 14.29 4.38 -12.29
C GLY A 138 13.20 4.53 -13.37
N PHE A 139 13.62 4.53 -14.63
CA PHE A 139 12.73 4.69 -15.79
C PHE A 139 11.64 3.61 -15.88
N LEU A 140 11.97 2.37 -15.53
CA LEU A 140 11.06 1.22 -15.55
C LEU A 140 10.18 1.10 -14.29
N SER A 141 10.11 2.16 -13.48
CA SER A 141 9.37 2.18 -12.23
C SER A 141 7.89 2.47 -12.46
N GLU A 142 7.05 1.45 -12.28
CA GLU A 142 5.60 1.57 -12.43
C GLU A 142 4.94 2.24 -11.21
N SER A 143 5.49 2.01 -10.02
CA SER A 143 4.95 2.60 -8.79
C SER A 143 6.03 2.93 -7.79
N THR A 144 5.76 3.92 -6.94
CA THR A 144 6.68 4.36 -5.87
C THR A 144 5.88 4.75 -4.63
N ILE A 145 6.37 4.39 -3.43
CA ILE A 145 5.81 4.91 -2.18
C ILE A 145 6.12 6.41 -2.07
N ARG A 146 5.06 7.22 -1.95
CA ARG A 146 5.12 8.67 -1.72
C ARG A 146 4.34 9.01 -0.47
N PHE A 147 4.86 9.97 0.29
CA PHE A 147 4.23 10.49 1.49
C PHE A 147 3.94 11.97 1.34
N ASP A 148 2.92 12.47 2.05
CA ASP A 148 2.58 13.89 2.04
C ASP A 148 3.69 14.76 2.65
N SER A 149 4.55 14.15 3.48
CA SER A 149 5.75 14.77 4.04
C SER A 149 6.90 14.93 3.02
N ASP A 150 6.76 14.38 1.80
CA ASP A 150 7.78 14.50 0.77
C ASP A 150 7.88 15.92 0.23
N ASN A 151 9.10 16.47 0.24
CA ASN A 151 9.37 17.75 -0.41
C ASN A 151 9.18 17.63 -1.92
N HIS A 152 8.08 18.16 -2.45
CA HIS A 152 7.90 18.25 -3.90
C HIS A 152 8.83 19.32 -4.49
N ARG A 153 9.44 19.04 -5.65
CA ARG A 153 10.34 19.98 -6.36
C ARG A 153 9.70 21.35 -6.59
N TRP A 154 8.39 21.36 -6.80
CA TRP A 154 7.57 22.54 -7.03
C TRP A 154 7.01 23.17 -5.74
N ALA A 155 7.19 22.55 -4.56
CA ALA A 155 6.63 23.07 -3.31
C ALA A 155 7.13 24.49 -2.98
N LYS A 156 8.42 24.76 -3.26
CA LYS A 156 9.01 26.09 -3.09
C LYS A 156 8.39 27.11 -4.06
N GLU A 157 8.19 26.72 -5.32
CA GLU A 157 7.61 27.59 -6.33
C GLU A 157 6.12 27.85 -6.06
N LEU A 158 5.35 26.83 -5.68
CA LEU A 158 3.95 26.96 -5.30
C LEU A 158 3.77 27.80 -4.03
N LYS A 159 4.66 27.67 -3.04
CA LYS A 159 4.70 28.58 -1.88
C LYS A 159 4.95 30.02 -2.33
N ALA A 160 5.97 30.24 -3.15
CA ALA A 160 6.29 31.58 -3.66
C ALA A 160 5.12 32.20 -4.46
N ARG A 161 4.42 31.40 -5.28
CA ARG A 161 3.22 31.84 -6.02
C ARG A 161 2.07 32.21 -5.07
N ARG A 162 1.82 31.41 -4.03
CA ARG A 162 0.81 31.73 -2.99
C ARG A 162 1.16 33.01 -2.23
N ASP A 163 2.41 33.15 -1.82
CA ASP A 163 2.88 34.34 -1.09
C ASP A 163 2.76 35.61 -1.97
N ALA A 164 3.08 35.51 -3.27
CA ALA A 164 2.93 36.61 -4.22
C ALA A 164 1.45 36.97 -4.51
N ALA A 165 0.55 36.00 -4.52
CA ALA A 165 -0.89 36.23 -4.64
C ALA A 165 -1.46 36.90 -3.37
N SER A 166 -1.08 36.41 -2.19
CA SER A 166 -1.49 37.00 -0.91
C SER A 166 -1.03 38.45 -0.76
N LYS A 167 0.20 38.78 -1.21
CA LYS A 167 0.71 40.15 -1.20
C LYS A 167 -0.05 41.07 -2.17
N ARG A 168 -0.47 40.57 -3.33
CA ARG A 168 -1.31 41.34 -4.27
C ARG A 168 -2.68 41.64 -3.67
N ASN A 169 -3.38 40.61 -3.20
CA ASN A 169 -4.68 40.77 -2.55
C ASN A 169 -4.64 41.74 -1.36
N PHE A 170 -3.56 41.72 -0.58
CA PHE A 170 -3.39 42.67 0.53
C PHE A 170 -3.25 44.12 0.05
N ARG A 171 -2.50 44.35 -1.04
CA ARG A 171 -2.33 45.69 -1.62
C ARG A 171 -3.63 46.19 -2.26
N ASP A 172 -4.34 45.31 -2.97
CA ASP A 172 -5.60 45.64 -3.62
C ASP A 172 -6.67 46.01 -2.57
N ASN A 173 -6.77 45.23 -1.48
CA ASN A 173 -7.66 45.55 -0.35
C ASN A 173 -7.27 46.85 0.39
N GLN A 174 -5.98 47.21 0.43
CA GLN A 174 -5.55 48.50 1.00
C GLN A 174 -5.88 49.67 0.09
N ALA A 175 -5.72 49.51 -1.23
CA ALA A 175 -6.07 50.53 -2.22
C ALA A 175 -7.59 50.79 -2.21
N GLU A 176 -8.40 49.73 -2.18
CA GLU A 176 -9.86 49.82 -2.13
C GLU A 176 -10.35 50.50 -0.83
N ARG A 177 -9.70 50.23 0.30
CA ARG A 177 -9.95 50.93 1.58
C ARG A 177 -9.52 52.40 1.56
N ALA A 178 -8.42 52.73 0.89
CA ALA A 178 -7.94 54.10 0.78
C ALA A 178 -8.85 54.95 -0.11
N ASP A 179 -9.33 54.39 -1.24
CA ASP A 179 -10.28 55.07 -2.12
C ASP A 179 -11.60 55.41 -1.40
N LEU A 180 -12.14 54.46 -0.61
CA LEU A 180 -13.35 54.66 0.20
C LEU A 180 -13.21 55.80 1.23
N LEU A 181 -12.01 56.02 1.77
CA LEU A 181 -11.73 57.08 2.75
C LEU A 181 -11.49 58.46 2.12
N THR A 182 -11.29 58.52 0.81
CA THR A 182 -11.06 59.78 0.07
C THR A 182 -12.31 60.31 -0.64
N THR A 183 -13.42 59.58 -0.59
CA THR A 183 -14.72 59.93 -1.21
C THR A 183 -15.77 60.49 -0.23
N GLU A 184 -15.38 60.83 1.00
CA GLU A 184 -16.17 61.64 1.95
C GLU A 184 -15.66 63.09 1.99
#